data_AF-A0A4Q2DB09-F1
#
_entry.id   AF-A0A4Q2DB09-F1
#
_cell.length_a   1.000
_cell.length_b   1.000
_cell.length_c   1.000
_cell.angle_alpha   90.00
_cell.angle_beta   90.00
_cell.angle_gamma   90.00
#
_symmetry.space_group_name_H-M   'P 1'
#
loop_
_entity.id
_entity.type
_entity.pdbx_description
1 polymer ?
#
loop_
_entity_poly.entity_id
_entity_poly.type
_entity_poly.pdbx_seq_one_letter_code
_entity_poly.pdbx_strand_id
1 'polypeptide(L)'
;MCGHDVETALALHDQYDKLQDPAEKEVWLKNQTEIRENRVKQSDACRRFLKAEVKREKERMIVLQNKRREQSRRVAEKLKALGWAEEIDIYLGGAKFLYHRLLYVGEELNDTDWEEMRPELVAVLTKRRQGRIDSENDSKIRKRVGSWLMPAYNIFIALQPPSACPPPLLDVSFIPEVISALCFTPLDKPLPKELTDAAIARFPSYAKGWKRERDKELLDIIRQASPYANQDVPEDVLHLASTMFLCEGCHKFIRYPSVINHPCNFVSSFSVEVRAPGMKQPYDSKTKSSSTNHSVRIIQVEKDLARYIGDAIRLQRCDSVMWGGFHHIVFDEARYKHMINTLDALQWSRTTLLSDMEGKDPYLDRL
;
A
#
# COMPACT_ATOMS: atom_id res chain seq x y z
N MET A 1 -32.47 -8.04 -44.09
CA MET A 1 -33.24 -7.07 -44.89
C MET A 1 -33.96 -6.18 -43.91
N CYS A 2 -33.71 -4.88 -43.98
CA CYS A 2 -34.32 -3.92 -43.06
C CYS A 2 -35.80 -3.75 -43.48
N GLY A 3 -36.73 -3.54 -42.55
CA GLY A 3 -38.16 -3.38 -42.88
C GLY A 3 -38.43 -2.33 -43.97
N HIS A 4 -37.57 -1.31 -44.05
CA HIS A 4 -37.59 -0.27 -45.06
C HIS A 4 -37.40 -0.76 -46.51
N ASP A 5 -36.64 -1.84 -46.71
CA ASP A 5 -36.42 -2.43 -48.04
C ASP A 5 -37.71 -3.09 -48.56
N VAL A 6 -38.49 -3.70 -47.66
CA VAL A 6 -39.76 -4.37 -47.97
C VAL A 6 -40.85 -3.34 -48.27
N GLU A 7 -40.98 -2.30 -47.45
CA GLU A 7 -41.93 -1.20 -47.69
C GLU A 7 -41.67 -0.49 -49.03
N THR A 8 -40.41 -0.22 -49.36
CA THR A 8 -40.04 0.40 -50.62
C THR A 8 -40.36 -0.50 -51.82
N ALA A 9 -40.11 -1.81 -51.70
CA ALA A 9 -40.42 -2.77 -52.76
C ALA A 9 -41.94 -2.89 -53.00
N LEU A 10 -42.74 -2.94 -51.93
CA LEU A 10 -44.21 -2.95 -52.02
C LEU A 10 -44.74 -1.67 -52.65
N ALA A 11 -44.24 -0.50 -52.24
CA ALA A 11 -44.65 0.78 -52.80
C ALA A 11 -44.31 0.90 -54.30
N LEU A 12 -43.17 0.38 -54.74
CA LEU A 12 -42.79 0.35 -56.15
C LEU A 12 -43.66 -0.64 -56.96
N HIS A 13 -44.02 -1.78 -56.37
CA HIS A 13 -44.94 -2.74 -56.97
C HIS A 13 -46.34 -2.15 -57.17
N ASP A 14 -46.88 -1.49 -56.14
CA ASP A 14 -48.18 -0.81 -56.22
C ASP A 14 -48.19 0.30 -57.29
N GLN A 15 -47.07 1.01 -57.48
CA GLN A 15 -46.94 2.01 -58.54
C GLN A 15 -46.95 1.38 -59.93
N TYR A 16 -46.29 0.23 -60.09
CA TYR A 16 -46.27 -0.51 -61.35
C TYR A 16 -47.65 -1.07 -61.74
N ASP A 17 -48.39 -1.59 -60.77
CA ASP A 17 -49.70 -2.19 -60.99
C ASP A 17 -50.78 -1.19 -61.39
N LYS A 18 -50.63 0.08 -60.99
CA LYS A 18 -51.55 1.16 -61.36
C LYS A 18 -51.45 1.58 -62.83
N LEU A 19 -50.36 1.28 -63.51
CA LEU A 19 -50.19 1.55 -64.94
C LEU A 19 -51.06 0.56 -65.75
N GLN A 20 -51.87 1.05 -66.69
CA GLN A 20 -52.79 0.19 -67.47
C GLN A 20 -52.21 -0.16 -68.85
N ASP A 21 -51.44 0.73 -69.45
CA ASP A 21 -50.83 0.52 -70.76
C ASP A 21 -49.52 -0.30 -70.66
N PRO A 22 -49.39 -1.42 -71.39
CA PRO A 22 -48.14 -2.16 -71.50
C PRO A 22 -46.93 -1.31 -71.89
N ALA A 23 -47.10 -0.31 -72.75
CA ALA A 23 -46.00 0.58 -73.16
C ALA A 23 -45.52 1.47 -72.00
N GLU A 24 -46.44 2.00 -71.19
CA GLU A 24 -46.12 2.78 -69.99
C GLU A 24 -45.38 1.93 -68.94
N LYS A 25 -45.79 0.66 -68.77
CA LYS A 25 -45.11 -0.30 -67.88
C LYS A 25 -43.67 -0.56 -68.30
N GLU A 26 -43.40 -0.70 -69.60
CA GLU A 26 -42.06 -0.90 -70.13
C GLU A 26 -41.16 0.32 -69.87
N VAL A 27 -41.67 1.52 -70.16
CA VAL A 27 -40.96 2.79 -69.88
C VAL A 27 -40.69 2.93 -68.39
N TRP A 28 -41.65 2.60 -67.53
CA TRP A 28 -41.46 2.65 -66.09
C TRP A 28 -40.39 1.67 -65.61
N LEU A 29 -40.40 0.41 -66.08
CA LEU A 29 -39.39 -0.59 -65.72
C LEU A 29 -37.99 -0.14 -66.14
N LYS A 30 -37.87 0.45 -67.34
CA LYS A 30 -36.60 1.01 -67.82
C LYS A 30 -36.12 2.14 -66.90
N ASN A 31 -37.00 3.07 -66.53
CA ASN A 31 -36.68 4.17 -65.62
C ASN A 31 -36.28 3.67 -64.22
N GLN A 32 -36.98 2.69 -63.64
CA GLN A 32 -36.63 2.13 -62.33
C GLN A 32 -35.31 1.37 -62.38
N THR A 33 -35.05 0.65 -63.48
CA THR A 33 -33.76 -0.01 -63.71
C THR A 33 -32.64 1.02 -63.73
N GLU A 34 -32.80 2.12 -64.47
CA GLU A 34 -31.83 3.21 -64.52
C GLU A 34 -31.63 3.88 -63.14
N ILE A 35 -32.71 4.16 -62.40
CA ILE A 35 -32.64 4.69 -61.03
C ILE A 35 -31.87 3.74 -60.11
N ARG A 36 -32.16 2.44 -60.16
CA ARG A 36 -31.46 1.43 -59.35
C ARG A 36 -30.00 1.34 -59.72
N GLU A 37 -29.67 1.27 -61.01
CA GLU A 37 -28.29 1.25 -61.49
C GLU A 37 -27.53 2.49 -61.03
N ASN A 38 -28.14 3.67 -61.11
CA ASN A 38 -27.55 4.92 -60.63
C ASN A 38 -27.33 4.90 -59.11
N ARG A 39 -28.29 4.40 -58.32
CA ARG A 39 -28.13 4.22 -56.87
C ARG A 39 -27.01 3.25 -56.51
N VAL A 40 -26.90 2.12 -57.23
CA VAL A 40 -25.81 1.14 -57.02
C VAL A 40 -24.48 1.77 -57.37
N LYS A 41 -24.36 2.43 -58.53
CA LYS A 41 -23.15 3.17 -58.94
C LYS A 41 -22.74 4.21 -57.89
N GLN A 42 -23.70 4.96 -57.36
CA GLN A 42 -23.45 5.96 -56.31
C GLN A 42 -23.04 5.32 -54.98
N SER A 43 -23.72 4.25 -54.54
CA SER A 43 -23.35 3.50 -53.32
C SER A 43 -21.93 2.93 -53.42
N ASP A 44 -21.57 2.38 -54.58
CA ASP A 44 -20.23 1.87 -54.85
C ASP A 44 -19.18 2.98 -54.89
N ALA A 45 -19.52 4.15 -55.42
CA ALA A 45 -18.67 5.33 -55.35
C ALA A 45 -18.44 5.77 -53.89
N CYS A 46 -19.50 5.90 -53.07
CA CYS A 46 -19.39 6.25 -51.65
C CYS A 46 -18.57 5.21 -50.86
N ARG A 47 -18.79 3.92 -51.10
CA ARG A 47 -18.05 2.84 -50.44
C ARG A 47 -16.56 2.88 -50.80
N ARG A 48 -16.23 3.13 -52.07
CA ARG A 48 -14.83 3.31 -52.52
C ARG A 48 -14.21 4.55 -51.89
N PHE A 49 -14.94 5.66 -51.84
CA PHE A 49 -14.50 6.89 -51.19
C PHE A 49 -14.19 6.68 -49.70
N LEU A 50 -15.10 6.09 -48.93
CA LEU A 50 -14.88 5.81 -47.50
C LEU A 50 -13.69 4.85 -47.26
N LYS A 51 -13.55 3.81 -48.08
CA LYS A 51 -12.38 2.92 -48.02
C LYS A 51 -11.09 3.68 -48.30
N ALA A 52 -11.10 4.59 -49.27
CA ALA A 52 -9.95 5.44 -49.60
C ALA A 52 -9.64 6.45 -48.49
N GLU A 53 -10.63 7.03 -47.82
CA GLU A 53 -10.46 7.89 -46.64
C GLU A 53 -9.83 7.11 -45.47
N VAL A 54 -10.38 5.95 -45.12
CA VAL A 54 -9.81 5.10 -44.05
C VAL A 54 -8.37 4.70 -44.35
N LYS A 55 -8.07 4.36 -45.62
CA LYS A 55 -6.70 4.05 -46.05
C LYS A 55 -5.78 5.26 -45.90
N ARG A 56 -6.18 6.44 -46.38
CA ARG A 56 -5.41 7.69 -46.24
C ARG A 56 -5.16 8.03 -44.78
N GLU A 57 -6.15 7.85 -43.92
CA GLU A 57 -6.00 8.13 -42.49
C GLU A 57 -5.03 7.15 -41.81
N LYS A 58 -5.10 5.85 -42.14
CA LYS A 58 -4.10 4.87 -41.67
C LYS A 58 -2.68 5.22 -42.12
N GLU A 59 -2.52 5.60 -43.39
CA GLU A 59 -1.23 6.02 -43.93
C GLU A 59 -0.69 7.27 -43.22
N ARG A 60 -1.55 8.28 -42.99
CA ARG A 60 -1.21 9.47 -42.19
C ARG A 60 -0.77 9.09 -40.78
N MET A 61 -1.50 8.21 -40.11
CA MET A 61 -1.17 7.74 -38.77
C MET A 61 0.17 7.00 -38.72
N ILE A 62 0.48 6.17 -39.71
CA ILE A 62 1.77 5.48 -39.83
C ILE A 62 2.90 6.51 -40.02
N VAL A 63 2.72 7.50 -40.91
CA VAL A 63 3.72 8.56 -41.13
C VAL A 63 3.96 9.35 -39.85
N LEU A 64 2.90 9.75 -39.14
CA LEU A 64 3.01 10.46 -37.86
C LEU A 64 3.71 9.61 -36.80
N GLN A 65 3.40 8.32 -36.71
CA GLN A 65 4.08 7.39 -35.79
C GLN A 65 5.56 7.25 -36.12
N ASN A 66 5.93 7.15 -37.39
CA ASN A 66 7.33 7.06 -37.81
C ASN A 66 8.09 8.34 -37.49
N LYS A 67 7.50 9.52 -37.73
CA LYS A 67 8.07 10.82 -37.32
C LYS A 67 8.31 10.88 -35.82
N ARG A 68 7.33 10.47 -35.00
CA ARG A 68 7.47 10.43 -33.54
C ARG A 68 8.56 9.46 -33.07
N ARG A 69 8.67 8.29 -33.71
CA ARG A 69 9.74 7.33 -33.39
C ARG A 69 11.11 7.92 -33.68
N GLU A 70 11.28 8.58 -34.83
CA GLU A 70 12.54 9.22 -35.19
C GLU A 70 12.89 10.38 -34.27
N GLN A 71 11.92 11.24 -33.94
CA GLN A 71 12.12 12.32 -32.98
C GLN A 71 12.48 11.79 -31.59
N SER A 72 11.76 10.78 -31.11
CA SER A 72 12.06 10.13 -29.83
C SER A 72 13.45 9.53 -29.81
N ARG A 73 13.90 8.93 -30.93
CA ARG A 73 15.26 8.42 -31.10
C ARG A 73 16.29 9.54 -31.00
N ARG A 74 16.08 10.67 -31.68
CA ARG A 74 16.99 11.83 -31.60
C ARG A 74 17.07 12.41 -30.20
N VAL A 75 15.93 12.58 -29.53
CA VAL A 75 15.88 13.03 -28.13
C VAL A 75 16.60 12.05 -27.22
N ALA A 76 16.38 10.75 -27.41
CA ALA A 76 17.06 9.71 -26.66
C ALA A 76 18.58 9.78 -26.82
N GLU A 77 19.09 9.95 -28.04
CA GLU A 77 20.54 10.10 -28.27
C GLU A 77 21.09 11.37 -27.60
N LYS A 78 20.37 12.50 -27.68
CA LYS A 78 20.75 13.73 -26.95
C LYS A 78 20.77 13.50 -25.43
N LEU A 79 19.80 12.78 -24.87
CA LEU A 79 19.76 12.44 -23.44
C LEU A 79 20.85 11.43 -23.04
N LYS A 80 21.16 10.46 -23.89
CA LYS A 80 22.28 9.52 -23.72
C LYS A 80 23.61 10.26 -23.63
N ALA A 81 23.83 11.22 -24.54
CA ALA A 81 25.01 12.08 -24.52
C ALA A 81 25.12 12.94 -23.23
N LEU A 82 24.00 13.23 -22.57
CA LEU A 82 23.96 13.91 -21.27
C LEU A 82 24.13 12.97 -20.06
N GLY A 83 24.41 11.68 -20.26
CA GLY A 83 24.62 10.71 -19.18
C GLY A 83 23.33 10.07 -18.62
N TRP A 84 22.24 10.11 -19.39
CA TRP A 84 20.97 9.45 -19.04
C TRP A 84 20.76 8.11 -19.74
N ALA A 85 21.83 7.50 -20.26
CA ALA A 85 21.71 6.29 -21.08
C ALA A 85 21.02 5.14 -20.34
N GLU A 86 21.35 4.91 -19.07
CA GLU A 86 20.76 3.83 -18.27
C GLU A 86 19.25 4.01 -18.09
N GLU A 87 18.79 5.20 -17.67
CA GLU A 87 17.36 5.48 -17.54
C GLU A 87 16.67 5.36 -18.89
N ILE A 88 17.29 5.89 -19.93
CA ILE A 88 16.75 5.84 -21.28
C ILE A 88 16.60 4.40 -21.76
N ASP A 89 17.59 3.52 -21.57
CA ASP A 89 17.49 2.11 -21.98
C ASP A 89 16.44 1.33 -21.17
N ILE A 90 16.31 1.61 -19.87
CA ILE A 90 15.27 1.03 -19.00
C ILE A 90 13.86 1.46 -19.44
N TYR A 91 13.67 2.73 -19.80
CA TYR A 91 12.34 3.30 -20.08
C TYR A 91 11.94 3.28 -21.56
N LEU A 92 12.90 3.38 -22.49
CA LEU A 92 12.67 3.26 -23.95
C LEU A 92 12.37 1.85 -24.40
N GLY A 93 12.81 0.83 -23.64
CA GLY A 93 12.35 -0.53 -23.83
C GLY A 93 10.82 -0.67 -23.72
N GLY A 94 10.13 0.36 -23.19
CA GLY A 94 8.67 0.45 -23.15
C GLY A 94 8.09 1.54 -24.07
N ALA A 95 6.93 1.26 -24.66
CA ALA A 95 6.19 2.21 -25.50
C ALA A 95 5.82 3.53 -24.79
N LYS A 96 5.89 3.59 -23.45
CA LYS A 96 5.43 4.73 -22.64
C LYS A 96 6.25 6.01 -22.84
N PHE A 97 7.56 5.90 -23.11
CA PHE A 97 8.38 7.09 -23.35
C PHE A 97 8.00 7.78 -24.67
N LEU A 98 7.64 7.01 -25.69
CA LEU A 98 7.19 7.51 -27.00
C LEU A 98 5.91 8.36 -26.94
N TYR A 99 5.18 8.29 -25.83
CA TYR A 99 3.93 9.03 -25.62
C TYR A 99 4.08 10.16 -24.60
N HIS A 100 5.32 10.52 -24.19
CA HIS A 100 5.51 11.70 -23.35
C HIS A 100 5.02 12.95 -24.10
N ARG A 101 4.26 13.81 -23.42
CA ARG A 101 3.62 14.98 -24.04
C ARG A 101 4.61 15.87 -24.80
N LEU A 102 5.82 16.03 -24.27
CA LEU A 102 6.87 16.84 -24.90
C LEU A 102 7.40 16.25 -26.21
N LEU A 103 7.27 14.93 -26.41
CA LEU A 103 7.68 14.24 -27.63
C LEU A 103 6.53 14.08 -28.64
N TYR A 104 5.36 14.66 -28.32
CA TYR A 104 4.17 14.56 -29.16
C TYR A 104 4.11 15.63 -30.27
N VAL A 105 5.08 16.56 -30.30
CA VAL A 105 5.10 17.65 -31.28
C VAL A 105 5.37 17.09 -32.68
N GLY A 106 4.44 17.31 -33.62
CA GLY A 106 4.53 16.75 -34.98
C GLY A 106 5.58 17.39 -35.89
N GLU A 107 6.25 18.43 -35.42
CA GLU A 107 7.28 19.19 -36.13
C GLU A 107 8.67 18.63 -35.86
N GLU A 108 9.62 18.92 -36.76
CA GLU A 108 11.00 18.50 -36.58
C GLU A 108 11.61 19.24 -35.39
N LEU A 109 12.19 18.49 -34.46
CA LEU A 109 12.82 19.04 -33.26
C LEU A 109 14.01 19.93 -33.67
N ASN A 110 13.85 21.23 -33.55
CA ASN A 110 14.95 22.17 -33.71
C ASN A 110 15.75 22.31 -32.40
N ASP A 111 16.90 22.98 -32.44
CA ASP A 111 17.74 23.11 -31.25
C ASP A 111 17.13 24.03 -30.18
N THR A 112 16.27 24.99 -30.56
CA THR A 112 15.54 25.84 -29.63
C THR A 112 14.49 25.04 -28.86
N ASP A 113 13.67 24.23 -29.55
CA ASP A 113 12.69 23.33 -28.94
C ASP A 113 13.36 22.35 -27.99
N TRP A 114 14.54 21.85 -28.38
CA TRP A 114 15.36 20.97 -27.54
C TRP A 114 15.78 21.67 -26.25
N GLU A 115 16.31 22.89 -26.33
CA GLU A 115 16.74 23.64 -25.14
C GLU A 115 15.57 23.98 -24.21
N GLU A 116 14.37 24.23 -24.76
CA GLU A 116 13.16 24.46 -23.98
C GLU A 116 12.66 23.17 -23.28
N MET A 117 12.63 22.04 -23.99
CA MET A 117 12.12 20.78 -23.44
C MET A 117 13.11 20.06 -22.51
N ARG A 118 14.42 20.29 -22.68
CA ARG A 118 15.50 19.57 -22.00
C ARG A 118 15.36 19.60 -20.47
N PRO A 119 15.13 20.75 -19.79
CA PRO A 119 15.02 20.78 -18.33
C PRO A 119 13.89 19.91 -17.79
N GLU A 120 12.73 19.90 -18.46
CA GLU A 120 11.59 19.09 -18.04
C GLU A 120 11.87 17.59 -18.23
N LEU A 121 12.45 17.19 -19.37
CA LEU A 121 12.87 15.80 -19.60
C LEU A 121 13.91 15.33 -18.57
N VAL A 122 14.90 16.17 -18.28
CA VAL A 122 15.92 15.88 -17.25
C VAL A 122 15.28 15.76 -15.87
N ALA A 123 14.33 16.62 -15.50
CA ALA A 123 13.60 16.52 -14.24
C ALA A 123 12.81 15.21 -14.13
N VAL A 124 12.14 14.79 -15.22
CA VAL A 124 11.43 13.51 -15.29
C VAL A 124 12.40 12.34 -15.11
N LEU A 125 13.52 12.32 -15.83
CA LEU A 125 14.54 11.26 -15.73
C LEU A 125 15.19 11.23 -14.35
N THR A 126 15.42 12.40 -13.74
CA THR A 126 15.96 12.51 -12.38
C THR A 126 15.02 11.86 -11.37
N LYS A 127 13.72 12.19 -11.43
CA LYS A 127 12.70 11.56 -10.57
C LYS A 127 12.64 10.05 -10.77
N ARG A 128 12.80 9.59 -12.02
CA ARG A 128 12.81 8.18 -12.38
C ARG A 128 14.06 7.45 -11.87
N ARG A 129 15.24 8.06 -11.99
CA ARG A 129 16.50 7.55 -11.43
C ARG A 129 16.39 7.43 -9.92
N GLN A 130 15.87 8.45 -9.24
CA GLN A 130 15.67 8.40 -7.79
C GLN A 130 14.72 7.26 -7.40
N GLY A 131 13.56 7.16 -8.06
CA GLY A 131 12.61 6.08 -7.76
C GLY A 131 13.16 4.68 -8.03
N ARG A 132 14.06 4.53 -9.01
CA ARG A 132 14.79 3.28 -9.25
C ARG A 132 15.78 2.99 -8.11
N ILE A 133 16.62 3.96 -7.74
CA ILE A 133 17.57 3.83 -6.64
C ILE A 133 16.83 3.46 -5.33
N ASP A 134 15.72 4.13 -5.05
CA ASP A 134 14.86 3.82 -3.91
C ASP A 134 14.35 2.37 -3.98
N SER A 135 13.82 1.94 -5.14
CA SER A 135 13.34 0.57 -5.34
C SER A 135 14.43 -0.50 -5.22
N GLU A 136 15.64 -0.22 -5.71
CA GLU A 136 16.80 -1.08 -5.56
C GLU A 136 17.23 -1.18 -4.10
N ASN A 137 17.29 -0.05 -3.39
CA ASN A 137 17.59 0.00 -1.96
C ASN A 137 16.54 -0.77 -1.15
N ASP A 138 15.26 -0.61 -1.46
CA ASP A 138 14.15 -1.37 -0.86
C ASP A 138 14.32 -2.86 -1.04
N SER A 139 14.68 -3.28 -2.26
CA SER A 139 14.96 -4.68 -2.57
C SER A 139 16.10 -5.24 -1.73
N LYS A 140 17.20 -4.47 -1.58
CA LYS A 140 18.37 -4.86 -0.78
C LYS A 140 18.05 -4.91 0.72
N ILE A 141 17.33 -3.94 1.26
CA ILE A 141 16.88 -3.93 2.66
C ILE A 141 15.93 -5.11 2.92
N ARG A 142 14.96 -5.35 2.04
CA ARG A 142 14.07 -6.53 2.09
C ARG A 142 14.83 -7.84 2.16
N LYS A 143 15.86 -7.97 1.31
CA LYS A 143 16.72 -9.14 1.31
C LYS A 143 17.42 -9.31 2.65
N ARG A 144 17.98 -8.24 3.22
CA ARG A 144 18.64 -8.26 4.55
C ARG A 144 17.68 -8.63 5.69
N VAL A 145 16.48 -8.05 5.70
CA VAL A 145 15.45 -8.38 6.70
C VAL A 145 15.10 -9.87 6.61
N GLY A 146 14.83 -10.38 5.41
CA GLY A 146 14.45 -11.78 5.21
C GLY A 146 15.59 -12.78 5.44
N SER A 147 16.83 -12.44 5.09
CA SER A 147 17.96 -13.36 5.16
C SER A 147 18.65 -13.40 6.52
N TRP A 148 18.54 -12.33 7.31
CA TRP A 148 19.27 -12.20 8.57
C TRP A 148 18.36 -11.86 9.76
N LEU A 149 17.68 -10.72 9.72
CA LEU A 149 16.96 -10.21 10.89
C LEU A 149 15.82 -11.14 11.31
N MET A 150 15.02 -11.60 10.35
CA MET A 150 13.87 -12.47 10.62
C MET A 150 14.30 -13.85 11.16
N PRO A 151 15.27 -14.57 10.56
CA PRO A 151 15.81 -15.79 11.17
C PRO A 151 16.34 -15.58 12.59
N ALA A 152 17.12 -14.52 12.81
CA ALA A 152 17.68 -14.22 14.13
C ALA A 152 16.61 -13.94 15.18
N TYR A 153 15.59 -13.16 14.80
CA TYR A 153 14.44 -12.88 15.66
C TYR A 153 13.64 -14.15 15.95
N ASN A 154 13.38 -15.00 14.96
CA ASN A 154 12.66 -16.26 15.17
C ASN A 154 13.41 -17.19 16.15
N ILE A 155 14.74 -17.27 16.06
CA ILE A 155 15.56 -18.01 17.04
C ILE A 155 15.41 -17.38 18.42
N PHE A 156 15.50 -16.06 18.53
CA PHE A 156 15.32 -15.35 19.80
C PHE A 156 13.96 -15.66 20.44
N ILE A 157 12.87 -15.63 19.66
CA ILE A 157 11.51 -15.96 20.11
C ILE A 157 11.38 -17.42 20.53
N ALA A 158 11.94 -18.34 19.74
CA ALA A 158 11.90 -19.78 20.06
C ALA A 158 12.66 -20.13 21.35
N LEU A 159 13.64 -19.32 21.74
CA LEU A 159 14.39 -19.46 22.99
C LEU A 159 13.68 -18.81 24.20
N GLN A 160 12.59 -18.06 23.99
CA GLN A 160 11.83 -17.47 25.08
C GLN A 160 10.88 -18.50 25.74
N PRO A 161 10.62 -18.38 27.05
CA PRO A 161 9.57 -19.18 27.68
C PRO A 161 8.20 -18.86 27.08
N PRO A 162 7.22 -19.79 27.10
CA PRO A 162 5.88 -19.56 26.56
C PRO A 162 5.14 -18.34 27.14
N SER A 163 5.49 -17.95 28.37
CA SER A 163 4.93 -16.79 29.08
C SER A 163 5.62 -15.46 28.76
N ALA A 164 6.64 -15.46 27.89
CA ALA A 164 7.32 -14.24 27.50
C ALA A 164 6.43 -13.34 26.65
N CYS A 165 6.57 -12.03 26.84
CA CYS A 165 6.00 -11.01 25.96
C CYS A 165 7.13 -10.32 25.20
N PRO A 166 7.64 -10.94 24.11
CA PRO A 166 8.70 -10.35 23.33
C PRO A 166 8.20 -9.11 22.57
N PRO A 167 9.04 -8.09 22.36
CA PRO A 167 8.71 -6.94 21.52
C PRO A 167 8.49 -7.39 20.07
N PRO A 168 7.56 -6.78 19.31
CA PRO A 168 7.40 -7.02 17.88
C PRO A 168 8.72 -6.90 17.08
N LEU A 169 8.80 -7.62 15.96
CA LEU A 169 9.95 -7.57 15.05
C LEU A 169 10.26 -6.13 14.60
N LEU A 170 9.22 -5.33 14.37
CA LEU A 170 9.37 -3.93 13.97
C LEU A 170 10.01 -3.09 15.08
N ASP A 171 9.65 -3.30 16.35
CA ASP A 171 10.30 -2.61 17.49
C ASP A 171 11.78 -3.00 17.62
N VAL A 172 12.08 -4.30 17.47
CA VAL A 172 13.47 -4.81 17.46
C VAL A 172 14.28 -4.23 16.30
N SER A 173 13.65 -3.96 15.15
CA SER A 173 14.32 -3.37 13.99
C SER A 173 14.83 -1.95 14.23
N PHE A 174 14.32 -1.27 15.26
CA PHE A 174 14.74 0.07 15.67
C PHE A 174 15.88 0.09 16.71
N ILE A 175 16.40 -1.08 17.10
CA ILE A 175 17.64 -1.15 17.88
C ILE A 175 18.77 -0.49 17.05
N PRO A 176 19.57 0.45 17.60
CA PRO A 176 20.58 1.18 16.83
C PRO A 176 21.54 0.28 16.04
N GLU A 177 21.96 -0.82 16.64
CA GLU A 177 22.83 -1.83 16.03
C GLU A 177 22.14 -2.55 14.86
N VAL A 178 20.83 -2.80 14.96
CA VAL A 178 20.02 -3.38 13.87
C VAL A 178 19.83 -2.39 12.74
N ILE A 179 19.50 -1.12 13.05
CA ILE A 179 19.40 -0.05 12.06
C ILE A 179 20.73 0.10 11.30
N SER A 180 21.84 0.08 12.02
CA SER A 180 23.18 0.20 11.44
C SER A 180 23.51 -0.94 10.47
N ALA A 181 23.21 -2.17 10.86
CA ALA A 181 23.33 -3.32 9.98
C ALA A 181 22.41 -3.19 8.75
N LEU A 182 21.12 -2.88 8.94
CA LEU A 182 20.17 -2.82 7.83
C LEU A 182 20.50 -1.72 6.83
N CYS A 183 20.79 -0.50 7.31
CA CYS A 183 20.69 0.71 6.49
C CYS A 183 22.01 1.46 6.32
N PHE A 184 22.89 1.47 7.32
CA PHE A 184 24.16 2.21 7.25
C PHE A 184 25.31 1.38 6.67
N THR A 185 25.17 0.06 6.63
CA THR A 185 26.11 -0.82 5.93
C THR A 185 25.86 -0.77 4.42
N PRO A 186 26.88 -0.57 3.54
CA PRO A 186 26.69 -0.48 2.10
C PRO A 186 25.84 -1.63 1.55
N LEU A 187 24.70 -1.31 0.92
CA LEU A 187 23.66 -2.29 0.55
C LEU A 187 24.14 -3.34 -0.48
N ASP A 188 25.17 -3.01 -1.26
CA ASP A 188 25.78 -3.89 -2.26
C ASP A 188 26.82 -4.86 -1.69
N LYS A 189 27.13 -4.75 -0.40
CA LYS A 189 28.07 -5.63 0.29
C LYS A 189 27.33 -6.60 1.21
N PRO A 190 27.86 -7.83 1.39
CA PRO A 190 27.36 -8.74 2.40
C PRO A 190 27.46 -8.09 3.78
N LEU A 191 26.50 -8.40 4.65
CA LEU A 191 26.53 -7.95 6.04
C LEU A 191 27.71 -8.59 6.78
N PRO A 192 28.60 -7.80 7.41
CA PRO A 192 29.64 -8.33 8.28
C PRO A 192 29.04 -9.14 9.44
N LYS A 193 29.60 -10.32 9.70
CA LYS A 193 29.10 -11.22 10.74
C LYS A 193 29.18 -10.58 12.13
N GLU A 194 30.22 -9.80 12.37
CA GLU A 194 30.47 -9.14 13.65
C GLU A 194 29.37 -8.12 13.98
N LEU A 195 28.88 -7.39 12.96
CA LEU A 195 27.76 -6.46 13.12
C LEU A 195 26.45 -7.20 13.39
N THR A 196 26.21 -8.30 12.68
CA THR A 196 25.01 -9.10 12.90
C THR A 196 25.00 -9.75 14.28
N ASP A 197 26.13 -10.30 14.73
CA ASP A 197 26.26 -10.95 16.04
C ASP A 197 26.11 -9.90 17.17
N ALA A 198 26.73 -8.72 17.01
CA ALA A 198 26.58 -7.62 17.95
C ALA A 198 25.12 -7.16 18.07
N ALA A 199 24.41 -7.01 16.95
CA ALA A 199 23.00 -6.62 16.95
C ALA A 199 22.11 -7.69 17.62
N ILE A 200 22.33 -8.97 17.35
CA ILE A 200 21.58 -10.09 17.95
C ILE A 200 21.79 -10.14 19.46
N ALA A 201 23.02 -9.91 19.93
CA ALA A 201 23.34 -9.89 21.35
C ALA A 201 22.55 -8.82 22.14
N ARG A 202 21.99 -7.80 21.46
CA ARG A 202 21.15 -6.77 22.09
C ARG A 202 19.72 -7.21 22.36
N PHE A 203 19.20 -8.22 21.63
CA PHE A 203 17.77 -8.59 21.69
C PHE A 203 17.28 -8.88 23.11
N PRO A 204 17.98 -9.69 23.94
CA PRO A 204 17.48 -10.00 25.29
C PRO A 204 17.41 -8.76 26.19
N SER A 205 18.43 -7.90 26.13
CA SER A 205 18.47 -6.67 26.94
C SER A 205 17.40 -5.66 26.51
N TYR A 206 17.17 -5.55 25.20
CA TYR A 206 16.13 -4.69 24.63
C TYR A 206 14.74 -5.21 25.02
N ALA A 207 14.46 -6.51 24.85
CA ALA A 207 13.18 -7.10 25.22
C ALA A 207 12.85 -6.91 26.71
N LYS A 208 13.85 -7.06 27.59
CA LYS A 208 13.69 -6.79 29.04
C LYS A 208 13.35 -5.32 29.31
N GLY A 209 14.03 -4.39 28.64
CA GLY A 209 13.75 -2.96 28.76
C GLY A 209 12.35 -2.61 28.24
N TRP A 210 12.02 -3.08 27.04
CA TRP A 210 10.72 -2.90 26.41
C TRP A 210 9.58 -3.40 27.30
N LYS A 211 9.71 -4.62 27.85
CA LYS A 211 8.70 -5.18 28.74
C LYS A 211 8.52 -4.33 30.00
N ARG A 212 9.63 -3.93 30.65
CA ARG A 212 9.59 -3.08 31.85
C ARG A 212 8.87 -1.74 31.60
N GLU A 213 9.06 -1.14 30.43
CA GLU A 213 8.34 0.08 30.06
C GLU A 213 6.83 -0.16 29.96
N ARG A 214 6.41 -1.29 29.39
CA ARG A 214 4.99 -1.68 29.32
C ARG A 214 4.40 -2.00 30.69
N ASP A 215 5.16 -2.68 31.54
CA ASP A 215 4.77 -2.96 32.93
C ASP A 215 4.52 -1.65 33.69
N LYS A 216 5.40 -0.66 33.51
CA LYS A 216 5.22 0.68 34.09
C LYS A 216 3.94 1.36 33.59
N GLU A 217 3.68 1.32 32.29
CA GLU A 217 2.46 1.90 31.71
C GLU A 217 1.19 1.21 32.24
N LEU A 218 1.19 -0.11 32.41
CA LEU A 218 0.07 -0.84 33.03
C LEU A 218 -0.12 -0.47 34.50
N LEU A 219 0.97 -0.32 35.26
CA LEU A 219 0.90 0.15 36.65
C LEU A 219 0.34 1.58 36.72
N ASP A 220 0.67 2.44 35.75
CA ASP A 220 0.11 3.79 35.66
C ASP A 220 -1.41 3.75 35.39
N ILE A 221 -1.91 2.78 34.61
CA ILE A 221 -3.35 2.53 34.44
C ILE A 221 -3.99 2.06 35.75
N ILE A 222 -3.35 1.14 36.48
CA ILE A 222 -3.85 0.62 37.76
C ILE A 222 -3.94 1.74 38.82
N ARG A 223 -2.91 2.60 38.93
CA ARG A 223 -2.88 3.74 39.88
C ARG A 223 -4.02 4.73 39.67
N GLN A 224 -4.57 4.80 38.47
CA GLN A 224 -5.71 5.67 38.16
C GLN A 224 -7.06 5.07 38.59
N ALA A 225 -7.11 3.77 38.91
CA ALA A 225 -8.34 3.10 39.31
C ALA A 225 -8.72 3.39 40.77
N SER A 226 -10.02 3.45 41.05
CA SER A 226 -10.55 3.76 42.38
C SER A 226 -10.02 2.86 43.51
N PRO A 227 -9.86 1.52 43.33
CA PRO A 227 -9.37 0.65 44.39
C PRO A 227 -7.93 0.93 44.84
N TYR A 228 -7.12 1.56 43.97
CA TYR A 228 -5.71 1.84 44.19
C TYR A 228 -5.40 3.33 44.33
N ALA A 229 -6.42 4.18 44.28
CA ALA A 229 -6.25 5.62 44.41
C ALA A 229 -5.53 5.96 45.72
N ASN A 230 -4.43 6.71 45.63
CA ASN A 230 -3.56 7.13 46.74
C ASN A 230 -2.78 6.01 47.45
N GLN A 231 -2.70 4.81 46.87
CA GLN A 231 -1.87 3.73 47.40
C GLN A 231 -0.57 3.62 46.60
N ASP A 232 0.49 3.16 47.27
CA ASP A 232 1.67 2.69 46.55
C ASP A 232 1.32 1.36 45.89
N VAL A 233 1.49 1.27 44.57
CA VAL A 233 1.12 0.10 43.76
C VAL A 233 2.42 -0.60 43.36
N PRO A 234 2.80 -1.69 44.07
CA PRO A 234 3.99 -2.45 43.72
C PRO A 234 3.78 -3.25 42.43
N GLU A 235 4.87 -3.66 41.77
CA GLU A 235 4.85 -4.35 40.48
C GLU A 235 4.08 -5.68 40.54
N ASP A 236 4.15 -6.35 41.69
CA ASP A 236 3.49 -7.61 42.03
C ASP A 236 1.96 -7.54 41.91
N VAL A 237 1.36 -6.33 41.95
CA VAL A 237 -0.09 -6.15 41.68
C VAL A 237 -0.45 -6.62 40.27
N LEU A 238 0.44 -6.51 39.28
CA LEU A 238 0.18 -7.01 37.92
C LEU A 238 -0.08 -8.52 37.89
N HIS A 239 0.52 -9.27 38.81
CA HIS A 239 0.46 -10.73 38.86
C HIS A 239 -0.70 -11.28 39.71
N LEU A 240 -1.49 -10.40 40.36
CA LEU A 240 -2.61 -10.82 41.19
C LEU A 240 -3.76 -11.36 40.33
N ALA A 241 -4.44 -12.39 40.83
CA ALA A 241 -5.63 -12.94 40.19
C ALA A 241 -6.75 -11.90 40.01
N SER A 242 -6.83 -10.93 40.92
CA SER A 242 -7.79 -9.82 40.90
C SER A 242 -7.52 -8.75 39.85
N THR A 243 -6.30 -8.68 39.30
CA THR A 243 -5.91 -7.61 38.36
C THR A 243 -6.39 -7.95 36.95
N MET A 244 -7.48 -7.30 36.55
CA MET A 244 -8.12 -7.53 35.26
C MET A 244 -8.23 -6.22 34.47
N PHE A 245 -7.99 -6.33 33.16
CA PHE A 245 -8.10 -5.22 32.23
C PHE A 245 -9.25 -5.46 31.25
N LEU A 246 -9.86 -4.38 30.79
CA LEU A 246 -10.84 -4.38 29.70
C LEU A 246 -10.22 -3.65 28.50
N CYS A 247 -10.25 -4.29 27.34
CA CYS A 247 -9.98 -3.61 26.08
C CYS A 247 -11.28 -2.98 25.56
N GLU A 248 -11.38 -1.65 25.57
CA GLU A 248 -12.53 -0.92 25.05
C GLU A 248 -12.71 -1.07 23.53
N GLY A 249 -11.62 -1.35 22.80
CA GLY A 249 -11.67 -1.51 21.34
C GLY A 249 -12.34 -2.80 20.87
N CYS A 250 -12.23 -3.89 21.64
CA CYS A 250 -12.82 -5.19 21.28
C CYS A 250 -13.72 -5.80 22.38
N HIS A 251 -13.90 -5.09 23.49
CA HIS A 251 -14.67 -5.47 24.67
C HIS A 251 -14.24 -6.81 25.32
N LYS A 252 -12.98 -7.23 25.13
CA LYS A 252 -12.42 -8.43 25.77
C LYS A 252 -11.75 -8.10 27.10
N PHE A 253 -11.85 -9.04 28.03
CA PHE A 253 -11.13 -9.00 29.31
C PHE A 253 -9.81 -9.70 29.15
N ILE A 254 -8.77 -9.12 29.75
CA ILE A 254 -7.42 -9.57 29.54
C ILE A 254 -6.69 -9.48 30.87
N ARG A 255 -5.91 -10.51 31.17
CA ARG A 255 -5.04 -10.56 32.35
C ARG A 255 -3.60 -10.32 31.94
N TYR A 256 -2.77 -10.01 32.91
CA TYR A 256 -1.34 -9.94 32.70
C TYR A 256 -0.73 -11.36 32.60
N PRO A 257 0.29 -11.61 31.75
CA PRO A 257 0.95 -10.63 30.88
C PRO A 257 0.30 -10.51 29.48
N SER A 258 -0.76 -11.28 29.20
CA SER A 258 -1.47 -11.31 27.92
C SER A 258 -1.97 -9.94 27.46
N VAL A 259 -2.27 -9.02 28.40
CA VAL A 259 -2.65 -7.64 28.09
C VAL A 259 -1.58 -6.90 27.30
N ILE A 260 -0.29 -7.24 27.46
CA ILE A 260 0.81 -6.63 26.69
C ILE A 260 0.70 -7.03 25.22
N ASN A 261 0.45 -8.31 24.92
CA ASN A 261 0.39 -8.83 23.56
C ASN A 261 -0.99 -8.72 22.92
N HIS A 262 -1.91 -7.95 23.51
CA HIS A 262 -3.26 -7.82 22.98
C HIS A 262 -3.27 -7.13 21.61
N PRO A 263 -3.93 -7.68 20.57
CA PRO A 263 -3.87 -7.13 19.20
C PRO A 263 -4.25 -5.65 19.07
N CYS A 264 -5.19 -5.15 19.88
CA CYS A 264 -5.58 -3.74 19.83
C CYS A 264 -4.52 -2.77 20.37
N ASN A 265 -3.45 -3.26 20.99
CA ASN A 265 -2.33 -2.41 21.40
C ASN A 265 -1.37 -2.12 20.25
N PHE A 266 -1.55 -2.77 19.10
CA PHE A 266 -0.68 -2.60 17.97
C PHE A 266 -1.41 -1.91 16.83
N VAL A 267 -0.74 -0.93 16.24
CA VAL A 267 -1.21 -0.28 15.01
C VAL A 267 -0.61 -0.99 13.82
N SER A 268 -1.44 -1.21 12.81
CA SER A 268 -0.93 -1.64 11.52
C SER A 268 -0.04 -0.54 10.95
N SER A 269 1.13 -0.89 10.43
CA SER A 269 2.09 0.08 9.87
C SER A 269 1.48 0.98 8.78
N PHE A 270 0.35 0.58 8.18
CA PHE A 270 -0.41 1.37 7.20
C PHE A 270 -1.08 2.64 7.76
N SER A 271 -1.35 2.69 9.07
CA SER A 271 -2.11 3.80 9.68
C SER A 271 -1.24 4.94 10.17
N VAL A 272 0.09 4.76 10.16
CA VAL A 272 1.02 5.82 10.57
C VAL A 272 1.22 6.76 9.39
N GLU A 273 0.41 7.83 9.33
CA GLU A 273 0.73 8.99 8.49
C GLU A 273 2.02 9.64 9.01
N VAL A 274 3.16 9.24 8.45
CA VAL A 274 4.44 9.88 8.77
C VAL A 274 4.50 11.24 8.07
N ARG A 275 3.92 12.28 8.69
CA ARG A 275 3.90 13.65 8.14
C ARG A 275 5.29 14.28 8.21
N ALA A 276 5.94 14.55 7.08
CA ALA A 276 7.21 15.28 7.04
C ALA A 276 7.08 16.69 7.67
N PRO A 277 8.08 17.20 8.42
CA PRO A 277 8.01 18.56 8.94
C PRO A 277 8.04 19.52 7.74
N GLY A 278 6.99 20.33 7.57
CA GLY A 278 6.91 21.33 6.50
C GLY A 278 6.14 20.92 5.23
N MET A 279 5.60 19.70 5.14
CA MET A 279 4.65 19.37 4.07
C MET A 279 3.27 19.99 4.39
N LYS A 280 2.87 21.00 3.63
CA LYS A 280 1.49 21.52 3.67
C LYS A 280 0.54 20.42 3.18
N GLN A 281 -0.51 20.13 3.94
CA GLN A 281 -1.54 19.15 3.56
C GLN A 281 -2.00 19.40 2.11
N PRO A 282 -2.02 18.36 1.25
CA PRO A 282 -2.73 18.46 -0.01
C PRO A 282 -4.22 18.54 0.32
N TYR A 283 -4.81 19.71 0.08
CA TYR A 283 -6.25 20.01 -0.02
C TYR A 283 -7.19 19.11 0.81
N ASP A 284 -7.60 19.63 1.96
CA ASP A 284 -8.53 19.02 2.92
C ASP A 284 -9.91 18.76 2.29
N SER A 285 -10.17 17.52 1.86
CA SER A 285 -11.53 17.05 1.62
C SER A 285 -12.19 16.80 2.99
N LYS A 286 -13.16 17.65 3.34
CA LYS A 286 -13.92 17.66 4.59
C LYS A 286 -14.46 16.27 4.99
N THR A 287 -13.68 15.49 5.73
CA THR A 287 -14.17 14.37 6.55
C THR A 287 -13.85 14.66 8.00
N LYS A 288 -14.88 15.02 8.77
CA LYS A 288 -14.83 15.18 10.22
C LYS A 288 -14.58 13.80 10.86
N SER A 289 -13.33 13.40 10.99
CA SER A 289 -12.94 12.32 11.90
C SER A 289 -12.35 12.97 13.16
N SER A 290 -12.95 12.67 14.31
CA SER A 290 -12.47 13.06 15.63
C SER A 290 -11.15 12.34 15.92
N SER A 291 -10.05 12.92 15.46
CA SER A 291 -8.69 12.49 15.79
C SER A 291 -8.38 12.90 17.22
N THR A 292 -8.46 11.96 18.15
CA THR A 292 -7.78 12.06 19.45
C THR A 292 -6.28 12.30 19.22
N ASN A 293 -5.66 13.16 20.02
CA ASN A 293 -4.23 13.46 19.91
C ASN A 293 -3.43 12.22 20.35
N HIS A 294 -2.86 11.50 19.39
CA HIS A 294 -2.01 10.34 19.65
C HIS A 294 -0.59 10.82 19.98
N SER A 295 -0.12 10.58 21.20
CA SER A 295 1.30 10.75 21.55
C SER A 295 2.08 9.54 21.03
N VAL A 296 2.23 9.44 19.72
CA VAL A 296 3.16 8.47 19.13
C VAL A 296 4.55 8.81 19.64
N ARG A 297 5.26 7.83 20.22
CA ARG A 297 6.70 7.95 20.47
C ARG A 297 7.37 8.18 19.10
N ILE A 298 7.61 9.44 18.75
CA ILE A 298 8.39 9.79 17.57
C ILE A 298 9.84 9.48 17.94
N ILE A 299 10.25 8.23 17.73
CA ILE A 299 11.68 7.96 17.54
C ILE A 299 12.06 8.81 16.32
N GLN A 300 13.00 9.74 16.49
CA GLN A 300 13.55 10.52 15.37
C GLN A 300 14.42 9.60 14.50
N VAL A 301 13.78 8.62 13.88
CA VAL A 301 14.34 7.93 12.73
C VAL A 301 14.02 8.82 11.54
N GLU A 302 15.00 9.01 10.65
CA GLU A 302 14.77 9.66 9.36
C GLU A 302 13.54 8.98 8.71
N LYS A 303 12.51 9.76 8.38
CA LYS A 303 11.16 9.26 8.09
C LYS A 303 11.11 8.18 7.02
N ASP A 304 12.05 8.26 6.09
CA ASP A 304 12.21 7.30 5.01
C ASP A 304 12.68 5.93 5.52
N LEU A 305 13.52 5.88 6.56
CA LEU A 305 14.08 4.64 7.07
C LEU A 305 13.05 3.74 7.75
N ALA A 306 12.22 4.32 8.61
CA ALA A 306 11.16 3.58 9.29
C ALA A 306 10.14 3.02 8.29
N ARG A 307 9.84 3.80 7.23
CA ARG A 307 9.00 3.36 6.12
C ARG A 307 9.66 2.20 5.36
N TYR A 308 10.94 2.32 5.01
CA TYR A 308 11.67 1.28 4.29
C TYR A 308 11.76 -0.05 5.07
N ILE A 309 12.10 0.01 6.36
CA ILE A 309 12.17 -1.18 7.21
C ILE A 309 10.77 -1.77 7.43
N GLY A 310 9.76 -0.94 7.68
CA GLY A 310 8.37 -1.37 7.84
C GLY A 310 7.82 -2.06 6.60
N ASP A 311 8.03 -1.48 5.41
CA ASP A 311 7.68 -2.08 4.13
C ASP A 311 8.42 -3.38 3.87
N ALA A 312 9.69 -3.45 4.29
CA ALA A 312 10.49 -4.63 4.14
C ALA A 312 9.99 -5.80 4.99
N ILE A 313 9.66 -5.55 6.26
CA ILE A 313 9.10 -6.55 7.19
C ILE A 313 7.73 -7.02 6.70
N ARG A 314 6.88 -6.09 6.26
CA ARG A 314 5.53 -6.38 5.75
C ARG A 314 5.54 -7.37 4.59
N LEU A 315 6.42 -7.17 3.61
CA LEU A 315 6.48 -8.03 2.42
C LEU A 315 6.98 -9.44 2.72
N GLN A 316 7.60 -9.67 3.88
CA GLN A 316 7.97 -11.01 4.36
C GLN A 316 6.80 -11.76 5.03
N ARG A 317 5.57 -11.22 4.99
CA ARG A 317 4.37 -11.77 5.64
C ARG A 317 4.50 -11.94 7.15
N CYS A 318 5.39 -11.17 7.78
CA CYS A 318 5.36 -10.97 9.21
C CYS A 318 4.32 -9.90 9.53
N ASP A 319 3.58 -10.08 10.64
CA ASP A 319 2.71 -9.04 11.17
C ASP A 319 3.54 -7.79 11.46
N SER A 320 3.53 -6.85 10.50
CA SER A 320 4.23 -5.57 10.59
C SER A 320 3.41 -4.63 11.46
N VAL A 321 3.29 -5.03 12.72
CA VAL A 321 2.53 -4.31 13.73
C VAL A 321 3.53 -3.52 14.57
N MET A 322 3.24 -2.24 14.78
CA MET A 322 4.01 -1.37 15.65
C MET A 322 3.29 -1.28 16.98
N TRP A 323 4.03 -1.19 18.09
CA TRP A 323 3.43 -0.87 19.37
C TRP A 323 2.70 0.48 19.27
N GLY A 324 1.38 0.42 19.42
CA GLY A 324 0.48 1.57 19.38
C GLY A 324 0.18 2.15 20.76
N GLY A 325 0.52 1.46 21.84
CA GLY A 325 0.21 1.89 23.21
C GLY A 325 -1.07 1.28 23.78
N PHE A 326 -1.28 1.49 25.08
CA PHE A 326 -2.45 1.00 25.82
C PHE A 326 -3.68 1.91 25.70
N HIS A 327 -3.90 2.52 24.54
CA HIS A 327 -4.96 3.53 24.34
C HIS A 327 -6.39 3.00 24.53
N HIS A 328 -6.57 1.69 24.40
CA HIS A 328 -7.86 1.03 24.55
C HIS A 328 -7.93 0.17 25.81
N ILE A 329 -6.92 0.21 26.68
CA ILE A 329 -6.85 -0.65 27.86
C ILE A 329 -7.20 0.18 29.08
N VAL A 330 -8.21 -0.29 29.82
CA VAL A 330 -8.63 0.30 31.09
C VAL A 330 -8.64 -0.77 32.18
N PHE A 331 -8.48 -0.36 33.43
CA PHE A 331 -8.63 -1.25 34.57
C PHE A 331 -10.12 -1.60 34.79
N ASP A 332 -10.46 -2.89 34.90
CA ASP A 332 -11.85 -3.33 35.05
C ASP A 332 -12.23 -3.45 36.53
N GLU A 333 -12.71 -2.35 37.11
CA GLU A 333 -13.09 -2.29 38.53
C GLU A 333 -14.23 -3.26 38.90
N ALA A 334 -15.16 -3.50 37.97
CA ALA A 334 -16.29 -4.39 38.24
C ALA A 334 -15.82 -5.84 38.38
N ARG A 335 -14.92 -6.29 37.49
CA ARG A 335 -14.32 -7.62 37.57
C ARG A 335 -13.34 -7.75 38.71
N TYR A 336 -12.56 -6.71 39.00
CA TYR A 336 -11.73 -6.68 40.19
C TYR A 336 -12.56 -6.97 41.45
N LYS A 337 -13.68 -6.26 41.66
CA LYS A 337 -14.59 -6.48 42.80
C LYS A 337 -15.17 -7.90 42.81
N HIS A 338 -15.58 -8.39 41.65
CA HIS A 338 -16.09 -9.76 41.52
C HIS A 338 -15.02 -10.81 41.90
N MET A 339 -13.79 -10.62 41.45
CA MET A 339 -12.68 -11.52 41.77
C MET A 339 -12.33 -11.48 43.25
N ILE A 340 -12.30 -10.30 43.88
CA ILE A 340 -12.09 -10.18 45.33
C ILE A 340 -13.17 -10.94 46.11
N ASN A 341 -14.44 -10.78 45.75
CA ASN A 341 -15.53 -11.54 46.38
C ASN A 341 -15.38 -13.05 46.18
N THR A 342 -14.90 -13.47 45.02
CA THR A 342 -14.64 -14.89 44.71
C THR A 342 -13.51 -15.44 45.58
N LEU A 343 -12.40 -14.71 45.71
CA LEU A 343 -11.28 -15.09 46.58
C LEU A 343 -11.72 -15.17 48.05
N ASP A 344 -12.51 -14.20 48.52
CA ASP A 344 -13.04 -14.19 49.89
C ASP A 344 -13.98 -15.40 50.13
N ALA A 345 -14.86 -15.72 49.18
CA ALA A 345 -15.76 -16.87 49.26
C ALA A 345 -15.01 -18.21 49.29
N LEU A 346 -13.89 -18.30 48.57
CA LEU A 346 -12.98 -19.45 48.59
C LEU A 346 -12.04 -19.47 49.81
N GLN A 347 -12.10 -18.44 50.67
CA GLN A 347 -11.18 -18.23 51.79
C GLN A 347 -9.70 -18.17 51.35
N TRP A 348 -9.45 -17.66 50.15
CA TRP A 348 -8.11 -17.44 49.62
C TRP A 348 -7.63 -16.02 49.93
N SER A 349 -6.31 -15.82 49.97
CA SER A 349 -5.76 -14.48 50.15
C SER A 349 -6.14 -13.58 48.98
N ARG A 350 -6.48 -12.31 49.24
CA ARG A 350 -6.65 -11.30 48.17
C ARG A 350 -5.36 -11.01 47.39
N THR A 351 -4.21 -11.41 47.93
CA THR A 351 -2.90 -11.37 47.25
C THR A 351 -2.59 -12.66 46.47
N THR A 352 -3.58 -13.53 46.23
CA THR A 352 -3.39 -14.75 45.45
C THR A 352 -2.92 -14.41 44.03
N LEU A 353 -1.82 -15.01 43.61
CA LEU A 353 -1.28 -14.84 42.27
C LEU A 353 -2.17 -15.55 41.26
N LEU A 354 -2.22 -15.04 40.03
CA LEU A 354 -2.96 -15.67 38.95
C LEU A 354 -2.50 -17.12 38.71
N SER A 355 -1.19 -17.37 38.76
CA SER A 355 -0.61 -18.72 38.62
C SER A 355 -1.06 -19.69 39.71
N ASP A 356 -1.24 -19.20 40.94
CA ASP A 356 -1.67 -20.04 42.07
C ASP A 356 -3.16 -20.40 41.94
N MET A 357 -3.96 -19.48 41.37
CA MET A 357 -5.36 -19.70 41.09
C MET A 357 -5.55 -20.72 39.95
N GLU A 358 -4.81 -20.56 38.84
CA GLU A 358 -4.81 -21.50 37.71
C GLU A 358 -4.40 -22.92 38.14
N GLY A 359 -3.45 -23.04 39.07
CA GLY A 359 -3.03 -24.34 39.61
C GLY A 359 -4.06 -25.05 40.51
N LYS A 360 -4.99 -24.31 41.12
CA LYS A 360 -5.96 -24.85 42.09
C LYS A 360 -7.32 -25.18 41.50
N ASP A 361 -7.74 -24.49 40.44
CA ASP A 361 -9.03 -24.76 39.80
C ASP A 361 -8.90 -24.76 38.27
N PRO A 362 -8.83 -25.95 37.65
CA PRO A 362 -8.69 -26.09 36.20
C PRO A 362 -9.95 -25.69 35.42
N TYR A 363 -11.07 -25.37 36.09
CA TYR A 363 -12.31 -24.95 35.43
C TYR A 363 -12.39 -23.43 35.20
N LEU A 364 -11.48 -22.65 35.78
CA LEU A 364 -11.46 -21.19 35.66
C LEU A 364 -10.93 -20.68 34.31
N ASP A 365 -10.30 -21.54 33.50
CA ASP A 365 -9.87 -21.18 32.13
C ASP A 365 -11.06 -20.83 31.20
N ARG A 366 -12.31 -21.10 31.62
CA ARG A 366 -13.53 -20.89 30.84
C ARG A 366 -14.38 -19.67 31.25
N LEU A 367 -13.93 -18.89 32.23
CA LEU A 367 -14.57 -17.63 32.70
C LEU A 367 -13.72 -16.41 32.33
#